data_AF-A0A929PH98-F1
#
_entry.id   AF-A0A929PH98-F1
#
_cell.length_a   1.000
_cell.length_b   1.000
_cell.length_c   1.000
_cell.angle_alpha   90.00
_cell.angle_beta   90.00
_cell.angle_gamma   90.00
#
_symmetry.space_group_name_H-M   'P 1'
#
loop_
_entity.id
_entity.type
_entity.pdbx_description
1 polymer ?
#
loop_
_entity_poly.entity_id
_entity_poly.type
_entity_poly.pdbx_seq_one_letter_code
_entity_poly.pdbx_strand_id
1 'polypeptide(L)'
;MIPTDEKIKRFKKRQTRNPRQHLVPSPTIIFSHPFLKKRIQLEVSDISTSGFSVYEKVDEGILMLGMIIPELIIDFAGTLQIECAAQVIYRSEENEKGIRCGLAILEMDINTYNRLTHILTNALDPHAYISSEVDMDALWEFFFEAGFIYPKKYRLIQSYRKDFKKTYQKLYQENPEIARHFTYQKNGRIYGHISMVKAYERAWMIHHHAAKAMKGKRPGL
;
A
#
# COMPACT_ATOMS: atom_id res chain seq x y z
N MET A 1 28.99 -2.20 27.37
CA MET A 1 29.04 -1.32 26.19
C MET A 1 27.62 -0.85 25.90
N ILE A 2 27.32 0.43 26.15
CA ILE A 2 26.03 1.04 25.82
C ILE A 2 26.16 1.51 24.37
N PRO A 3 25.28 1.11 23.42
CA PRO A 3 25.34 1.65 22.06
C PRO A 3 25.06 3.15 22.11
N THR A 4 25.99 3.96 21.60
CA THR A 4 25.90 5.43 21.55
C THR A 4 24.99 5.95 20.43
N ASP A 5 24.61 5.10 19.48
CA ASP A 5 23.72 5.46 18.38
C ASP A 5 22.30 5.02 18.67
N GLU A 6 21.34 5.95 18.71
CA GLU A 6 19.91 5.67 18.87
C GLU A 6 19.20 5.36 17.53
N LYS A 7 19.93 5.47 16.40
CA LYS A 7 19.36 5.42 15.04
C LYS A 7 20.28 4.71 14.06
N ILE A 8 19.74 3.72 13.35
CA ILE A 8 20.38 3.06 12.21
C ILE A 8 19.89 3.71 10.91
N LYS A 9 20.82 4.12 10.06
CA LYS A 9 20.53 4.60 8.70
C LYS A 9 20.57 3.44 7.70
N ARG A 10 19.48 2.66 7.59
CA ARG A 10 19.42 1.52 6.65
C ARG A 10 19.11 1.94 5.20
N PHE A 11 18.21 2.90 5.02
CA PHE A 11 17.82 3.38 3.69
C PHE A 11 18.29 4.82 3.47
N LYS A 12 18.74 5.13 2.23
CA LYS A 12 19.01 6.52 1.84
C LYS A 12 17.74 7.35 2.04
N LYS A 13 17.87 8.54 2.64
CA LYS A 13 16.75 9.48 2.77
C LYS A 13 16.22 9.78 1.36
N ARG A 14 14.98 9.35 1.07
CA ARG A 14 14.28 9.75 -0.16
C ARG A 14 13.85 11.21 -0.06
N GLN A 15 13.89 11.93 -1.18
CA GLN A 15 13.36 13.30 -1.28
C GLN A 15 11.86 13.32 -0.98
N THR A 16 11.12 12.31 -1.42
CA THR A 16 9.70 12.12 -1.14
C THR A 16 9.51 10.87 -0.28
N ARG A 17 8.90 11.03 0.90
CA ARG A 17 8.54 9.90 1.78
C ARG A 17 7.07 9.60 1.64
N ASN A 18 6.71 8.32 1.70
CA ASN A 18 5.32 7.93 1.80
C ASN A 18 4.75 8.46 3.12
N PRO A 19 3.56 9.10 3.09
CA PRO A 19 2.95 9.63 4.29
C PRO A 19 2.64 8.49 5.26
N ARG A 20 2.96 8.69 6.54
CA ARG A 20 2.59 7.76 7.60
C ARG A 20 1.14 7.98 7.99
N GLN A 21 0.39 6.89 8.11
CA GLN A 21 -1.01 6.88 8.47
C GLN A 21 -1.17 6.50 9.94
N HIS A 22 -2.10 7.17 10.61
CA HIS A 22 -2.67 6.76 11.88
C HIS A 22 -4.01 6.12 11.57
N LEU A 23 -4.07 4.78 11.59
CA LEU A 23 -5.26 4.04 11.21
C LEU A 23 -6.20 3.89 12.40
N VAL A 24 -7.51 3.89 12.11
CA VAL A 24 -8.55 3.61 13.10
C VAL A 24 -9.46 2.52 12.52
N PRO A 25 -9.53 1.32 13.12
CA PRO A 25 -8.76 0.89 14.30
C PRO A 25 -7.25 0.75 14.03
N SER A 26 -6.43 0.90 15.07
CA SER A 26 -4.99 0.67 15.01
C SER A 26 -4.69 -0.80 14.71
N PRO A 27 -3.78 -1.14 13.78
CA PRO A 27 -3.31 -2.50 13.62
C PRO A 27 -2.43 -2.90 14.81
N THR A 28 -2.25 -4.21 14.99
CA THR A 28 -1.32 -4.77 15.98
C THR A 28 -0.22 -5.55 15.27
N ILE A 29 0.98 -5.54 15.82
CA ILE A 29 2.04 -6.47 15.39
C ILE A 29 2.09 -7.67 16.31
N ILE A 30 2.32 -8.84 15.73
CA ILE A 30 2.44 -10.11 16.45
C ILE A 30 3.68 -10.83 15.93
N PHE A 31 4.56 -11.25 16.82
CA PHE A 31 5.76 -12.01 16.46
C PHE A 31 6.28 -12.86 17.62
N SER A 32 7.11 -13.86 17.32
CA SER A 32 7.91 -14.56 18.32
C SER A 32 9.23 -13.83 18.50
N HIS A 33 9.52 -13.37 19.71
CA HIS A 33 10.73 -12.60 19.98
C HIS A 33 11.98 -13.42 19.63
N PRO A 34 12.89 -12.94 18.75
CA PRO A 34 14.00 -13.76 18.22
C PRO A 34 14.90 -14.35 19.30
N PHE A 35 15.17 -13.58 20.37
CA PHE A 35 16.01 -13.99 21.49
C PHE A 35 15.24 -14.63 22.66
N LEU A 36 14.14 -14.01 23.11
CA LEU A 36 13.36 -14.47 24.27
C LEU A 36 12.42 -15.65 23.95
N LYS A 37 12.13 -15.91 22.67
CA LYS A 37 11.17 -16.93 22.20
C LYS A 37 9.77 -16.80 22.80
N LYS A 38 9.41 -15.60 23.26
CA LYS A 38 8.08 -15.26 23.77
C LYS A 38 7.26 -14.65 22.65
N ARG A 39 5.96 -14.96 22.62
CA ARG A 39 5.02 -14.29 21.73
C ARG A 39 4.79 -12.86 22.23
N ILE A 40 4.99 -11.89 21.34
CA ILE A 40 4.85 -10.47 21.60
C ILE A 40 3.70 -9.93 20.76
N GLN A 41 2.92 -9.03 21.36
CA GLN A 41 1.89 -8.28 20.67
C GLN A 41 2.00 -6.80 21.07
N LEU A 42 2.06 -5.90 20.08
CA LEU A 42 2.16 -4.45 20.31
C LEU A 42 1.21 -3.70 19.37
N GLU A 43 0.67 -2.58 19.82
CA GLU A 43 -0.16 -1.70 19.00
C GLU A 43 0.71 -0.81 18.10
N VAL A 44 0.31 -0.68 16.83
CA VAL A 44 0.95 0.19 15.86
C VAL A 44 0.43 1.61 16.01
N SER A 45 1.33 2.55 16.30
CA SER A 45 1.01 3.96 16.40
C SER A 45 0.88 4.63 15.03
N ASP A 46 1.80 4.35 14.12
CA ASP A 46 1.77 4.83 12.74
C ASP A 46 2.36 3.81 11.77
N ILE A 47 1.93 3.85 10.51
CA ILE A 47 2.38 2.91 9.47
C ILE A 47 2.48 3.56 8.09
N SER A 48 3.47 3.14 7.30
CA SER A 48 3.58 3.39 5.87
C SER A 48 3.98 2.10 5.15
N THR A 49 4.07 2.13 3.81
CA THR A 49 4.49 0.95 3.04
C THR A 49 5.96 0.54 3.28
N SER A 50 6.75 1.37 3.97
CA SER A 50 8.17 1.09 4.26
C SER A 50 8.45 0.72 5.72
N GLY A 51 7.48 0.85 6.62
CA GLY A 51 7.71 0.69 8.05
C GLY A 51 6.61 1.27 8.91
N PHE A 52 6.73 1.05 10.22
CA PHE A 52 5.75 1.45 11.21
C PHE A 52 6.44 1.83 12.53
N SER A 53 5.67 2.36 13.48
CA SER A 53 6.16 2.71 14.82
C SER A 53 5.27 2.11 15.89
N VAL A 54 5.86 1.70 17.00
CA VAL A 54 5.16 1.19 18.20
C VAL A 54 5.71 1.90 19.45
N TYR A 55 4.99 1.77 20.56
CA TYR A 55 5.45 2.23 21.87
C TYR A 55 5.66 1.04 22.81
N GLU A 56 6.72 1.14 23.62
CA GLU A 56 7.01 0.25 24.73
C GLU A 56 7.00 1.06 26.03
N LYS A 57 6.70 0.42 27.17
CA LYS A 57 6.94 1.07 28.47
C LYS A 57 8.45 1.10 28.75
N VAL A 58 8.88 2.12 29.48
CA VAL A 58 10.31 2.37 29.77
C VAL A 58 11.00 1.14 30.39
N ASP A 59 10.32 0.46 31.33
CA ASP A 59 10.87 -0.69 32.05
C ASP A 59 10.56 -2.05 31.39
N GLU A 60 9.79 -2.06 30.30
CA GLU A 60 9.35 -3.28 29.59
C GLU A 60 9.91 -3.36 28.16
N GLY A 61 10.94 -2.56 27.84
CA GLY A 61 11.53 -2.49 26.50
C GLY A 61 12.15 -3.83 26.05
N ILE A 62 11.55 -4.46 25.05
CA ILE A 62 11.99 -5.73 24.44
C ILE A 62 12.57 -5.52 23.04
N LEU A 63 12.23 -4.42 22.36
CA LEU A 63 12.75 -4.09 21.04
C LEU A 63 14.14 -3.47 21.15
N MET A 64 15.15 -4.16 20.63
CA MET A 64 16.54 -3.67 20.60
C MET A 64 16.85 -3.01 19.26
N LEU A 65 17.64 -1.93 19.30
CA LEU A 65 18.10 -1.28 18.07
C LEU A 65 18.86 -2.28 17.18
N GLY A 66 18.49 -2.35 15.90
CA GLY A 66 19.09 -3.28 14.94
C GLY A 66 18.48 -4.68 14.94
N MET A 67 17.62 -5.02 15.89
CA MET A 67 16.95 -6.32 15.96
C MET A 67 16.14 -6.57 14.69
N ILE A 68 16.39 -7.72 14.07
CA ILE A 68 15.62 -8.24 12.93
C ILE A 68 14.58 -9.21 13.46
N ILE A 69 13.33 -9.00 13.06
CA ILE A 69 12.20 -9.88 13.33
C ILE A 69 11.84 -10.52 11.98
N PRO A 70 12.25 -11.78 11.74
CA PRO A 70 12.09 -12.41 10.42
C PRO A 70 10.63 -12.73 10.10
N GLU A 71 9.84 -13.09 11.11
CA GLU A 71 8.44 -13.47 10.98
C GLU A 71 7.59 -12.54 11.87
N LEU A 72 7.08 -11.47 11.27
CA LEU A 72 6.18 -10.52 11.91
C LEU A 72 4.86 -10.47 11.15
N ILE A 73 3.76 -10.54 11.89
CA ILE A 73 2.41 -10.36 11.36
C ILE A 73 1.94 -8.96 11.77
N ILE A 74 1.49 -8.17 10.80
CA ILE A 74 0.69 -6.97 11.03
C ILE A 74 -0.78 -7.39 10.89
N ASP A 75 -1.50 -7.39 12.00
CA ASP A 75 -2.88 -7.79 12.11
C ASP A 75 -3.81 -6.57 12.12
N PHE A 76 -4.74 -6.55 11.17
CA PHE A 76 -5.76 -5.53 11.02
C PHE A 76 -7.09 -6.10 11.53
N ALA A 77 -7.47 -5.67 12.73
CA ALA A 77 -8.74 -6.01 13.39
C ALA A 77 -9.04 -7.52 13.43
N GLY A 78 -8.02 -8.39 13.56
CA GLY A 78 -8.16 -9.84 13.66
C GLY A 78 -8.61 -10.55 12.38
N THR A 79 -8.78 -9.83 11.26
CA THR A 79 -9.37 -10.38 10.03
C THR A 79 -8.37 -10.45 8.89
N LEU A 80 -7.53 -9.42 8.76
CA LEU A 80 -6.53 -9.35 7.71
C LEU A 80 -5.14 -9.34 8.31
N GLN A 81 -4.32 -10.30 7.89
CA GLN A 81 -2.94 -10.46 8.35
C GLN A 81 -1.98 -10.22 7.20
N ILE A 82 -0.94 -9.43 7.48
CA ILE A 82 0.14 -9.07 6.56
C ILE A 82 1.44 -9.58 7.16
N GLU A 83 2.03 -10.58 6.53
CA GLU A 83 3.32 -11.13 6.92
C GLU A 83 4.47 -10.31 6.34
N CYS A 84 5.48 -10.01 7.16
CA CYS A 84 6.72 -9.40 6.71
C CYS A 84 7.89 -9.67 7.66
N ALA A 85 9.09 -9.44 7.15
CA ALA A 85 10.26 -9.25 8.00
C ALA A 85 10.43 -7.76 8.33
N ALA A 86 10.84 -7.44 9.55
CA ALA A 86 11.05 -6.07 9.99
C ALA A 86 12.37 -5.90 10.76
N GLN A 87 12.91 -4.69 10.78
CA GLN A 87 14.06 -4.33 11.62
C GLN A 87 13.79 -3.09 12.44
N VAL A 88 14.15 -3.12 13.72
CA VAL A 88 14.17 -1.94 14.59
C VAL A 88 15.28 -0.99 14.12
N ILE A 89 14.90 0.18 13.62
CA ILE A 89 15.82 1.18 13.05
C ILE A 89 16.07 2.37 13.96
N TYR A 90 15.20 2.65 14.91
CA TYR A 90 15.45 3.64 15.95
C TYR A 90 14.67 3.33 17.22
N ARG A 91 15.17 3.87 18.32
CA ARG A 91 14.48 3.95 19.61
C ARG A 91 14.61 5.38 20.12
N SER A 92 13.54 5.94 20.66
CA SER A 92 13.53 7.29 21.22
C SER A 92 12.60 7.32 22.41
N GLU A 93 13.07 7.82 23.55
CA GLU A 93 12.18 8.11 24.66
C GLU A 93 11.33 9.34 24.30
N GLU A 94 10.02 9.24 24.52
CA GLU A 94 9.08 10.34 24.36
C GLU A 94 8.38 10.56 25.71
N ASN A 95 8.51 11.76 26.26
CA ASN A 95 7.90 12.13 27.54
C ASN A 95 6.43 11.70 27.57
N GLU A 96 6.02 11.09 28.69
CA GLU A 96 4.66 10.58 28.96
C GLU A 96 4.19 9.38 28.11
N LYS A 97 4.83 9.06 26.98
CA LYS A 97 4.43 7.97 26.06
C LYS A 97 5.32 6.73 26.12
N GLY A 98 6.45 6.81 26.82
CA GLY A 98 7.41 5.72 26.95
C GLY A 98 8.43 5.72 25.81
N ILE A 99 8.86 4.54 25.38
CA ILE A 99 9.89 4.37 24.35
C ILE A 99 9.22 4.14 23.00
N ARG A 100 9.40 5.06 22.06
CA ARG A 100 8.98 4.88 20.68
C ARG A 100 10.02 4.10 19.90
N CYS A 101 9.60 3.01 19.29
CA CYS A 101 10.41 2.15 18.45
C CYS A 101 9.94 2.25 17.00
N GLY A 102 10.85 2.62 16.10
CA GLY A 102 10.58 2.63 14.67
C GLY A 102 11.10 1.35 14.02
N LEU A 103 10.26 0.71 13.22
CA LEU A 103 10.60 -0.49 12.48
C LEU A 103 10.51 -0.23 10.97
N ALA A 104 11.49 -0.71 10.22
CA ALA A 104 11.46 -0.75 8.77
C ALA A 104 11.09 -2.13 8.27
N ILE A 105 10.17 -2.20 7.30
CA ILE A 105 9.81 -3.45 6.61
C ILE A 105 10.96 -3.80 5.66
N LEU A 106 11.41 -5.05 5.71
CA LEU A 106 12.53 -5.56 4.91
C LEU A 106 12.06 -6.38 3.71
N GLU A 107 11.27 -7.41 3.98
CA GLU A 107 10.81 -8.38 2.98
C GLU A 107 9.31 -8.57 3.11
N MET A 108 8.65 -8.56 1.97
CA MET A 108 7.22 -8.71 1.81
C MET A 108 6.98 -9.18 0.37
N ASP A 109 6.17 -10.22 0.18
CA ASP A 109 5.82 -10.64 -1.18
C ASP A 109 4.99 -9.56 -1.88
N ILE A 110 4.95 -9.62 -3.21
CA ILE A 110 4.30 -8.60 -4.02
C ILE A 110 2.80 -8.49 -3.71
N ASN A 111 2.11 -9.59 -3.44
CA ASN A 111 0.67 -9.57 -3.18
C ASN A 111 0.37 -8.96 -1.81
N THR A 112 1.17 -9.29 -0.80
CA THR A 112 1.07 -8.68 0.53
C THR A 112 1.42 -7.20 0.52
N TYR A 113 2.43 -6.80 -0.25
CA TYR A 113 2.76 -5.39 -0.47
C TYR A 113 1.59 -4.62 -1.13
N ASN A 114 0.86 -5.27 -2.03
CA ASN A 114 -0.31 -4.68 -2.68
C ASN A 114 -1.44 -4.45 -1.70
N ARG A 115 -1.71 -5.44 -0.85
CA ARG A 115 -2.72 -5.35 0.20
C ARG A 115 -2.38 -4.20 1.15
N LEU A 116 -1.15 -4.11 1.64
CA LEU A 116 -0.71 -3.00 2.49
C LEU A 116 -0.88 -1.64 1.79
N THR A 117 -0.41 -1.55 0.53
CA THR A 117 -0.52 -0.31 -0.26
C THR A 117 -1.97 0.11 -0.48
N HIS A 118 -2.86 -0.86 -0.74
CA HIS A 118 -4.29 -0.61 -0.91
C HIS A 118 -4.93 -0.05 0.37
N ILE A 119 -4.67 -0.68 1.54
CA ILE A 119 -5.18 -0.21 2.84
C ILE A 119 -4.73 1.23 3.11
N LEU A 120 -3.43 1.50 2.96
CA LEU A 120 -2.86 2.82 3.26
C LEU A 120 -3.33 3.91 2.29
N THR A 121 -3.54 3.56 1.02
CA THR A 121 -4.06 4.51 0.03
C THR A 121 -5.54 4.82 0.29
N ASN A 122 -6.33 3.81 0.63
CA ASN A 122 -7.74 4.02 0.95
C ASN A 122 -7.93 4.83 2.26
N ALA A 123 -7.04 4.64 3.24
CA ALA A 123 -7.02 5.46 4.45
C ALA A 123 -6.70 6.94 4.17
N LEU A 124 -5.87 7.22 3.16
CA LEU A 124 -5.55 8.57 2.70
C LEU A 124 -6.69 9.23 1.93
N ASP A 125 -7.31 8.48 1.01
CA ASP A 125 -8.46 8.93 0.23
C ASP A 125 -9.42 7.75 0.05
N PRO A 126 -10.63 7.80 0.66
CA PRO A 126 -11.59 6.70 0.60
C PRO A 126 -12.15 6.45 -0.80
N HIS A 127 -11.93 7.36 -1.75
CA HIS A 127 -12.33 7.19 -3.15
C HIS A 127 -11.20 6.64 -4.03
N ALA A 128 -9.98 6.52 -3.49
CA ALA A 128 -8.81 6.05 -4.22
C ALA A 128 -8.65 4.53 -4.04
N TYR A 129 -8.75 3.79 -5.15
CA TYR A 129 -8.60 2.34 -5.17
C TYR A 129 -7.44 1.95 -6.10
N ILE A 130 -6.48 1.19 -5.58
CA ILE A 130 -5.35 0.67 -6.34
C ILE A 130 -5.51 -0.83 -6.50
N SER A 131 -5.60 -1.30 -7.74
CA SER A 131 -5.55 -2.72 -8.10
C SER A 131 -6.57 -3.57 -7.33
N SER A 132 -7.72 -2.96 -7.00
CA SER A 132 -8.89 -3.65 -6.46
C SER A 132 -9.64 -4.35 -7.60
N GLU A 133 -10.55 -5.24 -7.23
CA GLU A 133 -11.55 -5.72 -8.19
C GLU A 133 -12.31 -4.53 -8.79
N VAL A 134 -12.50 -4.57 -10.11
CA VAL A 134 -13.20 -3.54 -10.87
C VAL A 134 -14.24 -4.23 -11.73
N ASP A 135 -15.47 -3.73 -11.65
CA ASP A 135 -16.52 -4.11 -12.58
C ASP A 135 -16.11 -3.70 -14.01
N MET A 136 -15.86 -4.71 -14.83
CA MET A 136 -15.37 -4.54 -16.19
C MET A 136 -16.38 -3.89 -17.11
N ASP A 137 -17.69 -4.05 -16.85
CA ASP A 137 -18.73 -3.40 -17.63
C ASP A 137 -18.87 -1.93 -17.23
N ALA A 138 -18.85 -1.62 -15.93
CA ALA A 138 -18.83 -0.24 -15.43
C ALA A 138 -17.59 0.53 -15.90
N LEU A 139 -16.42 -0.12 -15.93
CA LEU A 139 -15.20 0.48 -16.47
C LEU A 139 -15.32 0.77 -17.97
N TRP A 140 -15.94 -0.14 -18.72
CA TRP A 140 -16.12 0.05 -20.16
C TRP A 140 -17.07 1.22 -20.45
N GLU A 141 -18.19 1.30 -19.71
CA GLU A 141 -19.12 2.43 -19.78
C GLU A 141 -18.42 3.75 -19.44
N PHE A 142 -17.64 3.78 -18.36
CA PHE A 142 -16.83 4.95 -17.98
C PHE A 142 -15.91 5.42 -19.10
N PHE A 143 -15.26 4.52 -19.85
CA PHE A 143 -14.41 4.92 -20.96
C PHE A 143 -15.15 5.61 -22.10
N PHE A 144 -16.42 5.29 -22.34
CA PHE A 144 -17.26 6.05 -23.28
C PHE A 144 -17.66 7.40 -22.68
N GLU A 145 -18.14 7.41 -21.43
CA GLU A 145 -18.58 8.64 -20.76
C GLU A 145 -17.46 9.68 -20.61
N ALA A 146 -16.24 9.23 -20.34
CA ALA A 146 -15.05 10.08 -20.20
C ALA A 146 -14.45 10.50 -21.55
N GLY A 147 -15.01 10.04 -22.68
CA GLY A 147 -14.49 10.32 -24.02
C GLY A 147 -13.19 9.60 -24.38
N PHE A 148 -12.71 8.68 -23.54
CA PHE A 148 -11.53 7.87 -23.82
C PHE A 148 -11.75 6.92 -25.02
N ILE A 149 -12.97 6.40 -25.17
CA ILE A 149 -13.44 5.68 -26.35
C ILE A 149 -14.46 6.55 -27.09
N TYR A 150 -13.97 7.38 -28.01
CA TYR A 150 -14.79 8.20 -28.90
C TYR A 150 -15.19 7.41 -30.17
N PRO A 151 -16.23 7.82 -30.92
CA PRO A 151 -16.80 7.02 -32.02
C PRO A 151 -15.81 6.56 -33.10
N LYS A 152 -14.83 7.40 -33.46
CA LYS A 152 -13.76 7.01 -34.41
C LYS A 152 -12.83 5.94 -33.83
N LYS A 153 -12.44 6.04 -32.56
CA LYS A 153 -11.65 5.00 -31.88
C LYS A 153 -12.44 3.70 -31.74
N TYR A 154 -13.72 3.78 -31.38
CA TYR A 154 -14.58 2.61 -31.24
C TYR A 154 -14.67 1.81 -32.56
N ARG A 155 -14.87 2.49 -33.70
CA ARG A 155 -14.90 1.84 -35.02
C ARG A 155 -13.64 1.04 -35.33
N LEU A 156 -12.47 1.46 -34.84
CA LEU A 156 -11.21 0.74 -35.05
C LEU A 156 -11.08 -0.52 -34.17
N ILE A 157 -11.71 -0.53 -32.98
CA ILE A 157 -11.55 -1.62 -32.01
C ILE A 157 -12.78 -2.53 -31.91
N GLN A 158 -13.91 -2.16 -32.52
CA GLN A 158 -15.20 -2.84 -32.33
C GLN A 158 -15.15 -4.33 -32.69
N SER A 159 -14.40 -4.70 -33.73
CA SER A 159 -14.23 -6.09 -34.18
C SER A 159 -13.50 -6.95 -33.14
N TYR A 160 -12.67 -6.33 -32.31
CA TYR A 160 -11.85 -7.00 -31.29
C TYR A 160 -12.38 -6.77 -29.87
N ARG A 161 -13.61 -6.28 -29.71
CA ARG A 161 -14.17 -5.90 -28.40
C ARG A 161 -14.05 -6.99 -27.33
N LYS A 162 -14.31 -8.25 -27.72
CA LYS A 162 -14.21 -9.39 -26.80
C LYS A 162 -12.77 -9.63 -26.34
N ASP A 163 -11.82 -9.54 -27.26
CA ASP A 163 -10.39 -9.74 -26.97
C ASP A 163 -9.83 -8.62 -26.07
N PHE A 164 -10.27 -7.38 -26.31
CA PHE A 164 -9.93 -6.26 -25.42
C PHE A 164 -10.43 -6.48 -23.99
N LYS A 165 -11.71 -6.84 -23.83
CA LYS A 165 -12.27 -7.13 -22.50
C LYS A 165 -11.51 -8.26 -21.80
N LYS A 166 -11.24 -9.35 -22.52
CA LYS A 166 -10.46 -10.49 -22.00
C LYS A 166 -9.05 -10.08 -21.60
N THR A 167 -8.40 -9.21 -22.37
CA THR A 167 -7.05 -8.71 -22.06
C THR A 167 -7.04 -7.87 -20.79
N TYR A 168 -7.99 -6.94 -20.65
CA TYR A 168 -8.10 -6.15 -19.42
C TYR A 168 -8.40 -7.02 -18.20
N GLN A 169 -9.29 -8.01 -18.34
CA GLN A 169 -9.58 -8.96 -17.26
C GLN A 169 -8.30 -9.67 -16.79
N LYS A 170 -7.51 -10.22 -17.72
CA LYS A 170 -6.23 -10.86 -17.41
C LYS A 170 -5.25 -9.90 -16.73
N LEU A 171 -5.11 -8.69 -17.26
CA LEU A 171 -4.18 -7.71 -16.69
C LEU A 171 -4.58 -7.32 -15.26
N TYR A 172 -5.87 -7.15 -15.00
CA TYR A 172 -6.34 -6.55 -13.75
C TYR A 172 -6.65 -7.58 -12.66
N GLN A 173 -6.98 -8.82 -13.04
CA GLN A 173 -7.36 -9.88 -12.10
C GLN A 173 -6.28 -10.95 -11.95
N GLU A 174 -5.46 -11.20 -12.97
CA GLU A 174 -4.56 -12.36 -12.99
C GLU A 174 -3.07 -11.99 -12.90
N ASN A 175 -2.69 -10.73 -13.18
CA ASN A 175 -1.28 -10.36 -13.40
C ASN A 175 -0.78 -9.13 -12.60
N PRO A 176 -0.88 -9.13 -11.25
CA PRO A 176 -0.52 -7.97 -10.42
C PRO A 176 0.98 -7.61 -10.44
N GLU A 177 1.83 -8.50 -10.94
CA GLU A 177 3.28 -8.29 -11.04
C GLU A 177 3.69 -7.38 -12.20
N ILE A 178 2.92 -7.42 -13.29
CA ILE A 178 3.23 -6.70 -14.53
C ILE A 178 2.21 -5.62 -14.87
N ALA A 179 1.04 -5.61 -14.21
CA ALA A 179 -0.02 -4.65 -14.46
C ALA A 179 -0.58 -4.08 -13.16
N ARG A 180 -0.91 -2.78 -13.22
CA ARG A 180 -1.58 -2.05 -12.15
C ARG A 180 -2.61 -1.13 -12.72
N HIS A 181 -3.72 -1.01 -12.03
CA HIS A 181 -4.69 0.03 -12.28
C HIS A 181 -5.00 0.80 -11.01
N PHE A 182 -5.42 2.03 -11.23
CA PHE A 182 -5.98 2.90 -10.22
C PHE A 182 -7.37 3.31 -10.69
N THR A 183 -8.33 3.28 -9.79
CA THR A 183 -9.66 3.84 -10.02
C THR A 183 -10.01 4.82 -8.93
N TYR A 184 -10.52 5.98 -9.33
CA TYR A 184 -11.16 6.92 -8.42
C TYR A 184 -12.66 6.67 -8.47
N GLN A 185 -13.24 6.18 -7.37
CA GLN A 185 -14.64 5.76 -7.32
C GLN A 185 -15.40 6.44 -6.18
N LYS A 186 -16.66 6.80 -6.42
CA LYS A 186 -17.57 7.28 -5.38
C LYS A 186 -18.92 6.60 -5.53
N ASN A 187 -19.38 5.93 -4.48
CA ASN A 187 -20.63 5.18 -4.43
C ASN A 187 -20.78 4.21 -5.62
N GLY A 188 -19.74 3.41 -5.89
CA GLY A 188 -19.72 2.43 -6.99
C GLY A 188 -19.53 3.02 -8.39
N ARG A 189 -19.50 4.36 -8.54
CA ARG A 189 -19.29 5.01 -9.84
C ARG A 189 -17.85 5.42 -10.04
N ILE A 190 -17.29 5.07 -11.20
CA ILE A 190 -15.92 5.41 -11.60
C ILE A 190 -15.88 6.85 -12.15
N TYR A 191 -14.91 7.63 -11.68
CA TYR A 191 -14.65 9.01 -12.13
C TYR A 191 -13.25 9.20 -12.69
N GLY A 192 -12.32 8.32 -12.34
CA GLY A 192 -10.96 8.34 -12.85
C GLY A 192 -10.44 6.92 -12.99
N HIS A 193 -9.61 6.69 -13.99
CA HIS A 193 -8.92 5.44 -14.20
C HIS A 193 -7.53 5.68 -14.79
N ILE A 194 -6.51 5.08 -14.17
CA ILE A 194 -5.14 5.03 -14.71
C ILE A 194 -4.77 3.55 -14.84
N SER A 195 -4.22 3.17 -15.98
CA SER A 195 -3.64 1.84 -16.19
C SER A 195 -2.14 1.97 -16.39
N MET A 196 -1.39 1.07 -15.78
CA MET A 196 0.05 1.05 -15.76
C MET A 196 0.54 -0.37 -16.00
N VAL A 197 1.66 -0.47 -16.72
CA VAL A 197 2.36 -1.74 -16.93
C VAL A 197 3.81 -1.59 -16.48
N LYS A 198 4.38 -2.66 -15.93
CA LYS A 198 5.76 -2.68 -15.50
C LYS A 198 6.65 -2.82 -16.72
N ALA A 199 7.16 -1.70 -17.23
CA ALA A 199 8.00 -1.67 -18.42
C ALA A 199 9.44 -2.13 -18.13
N TYR A 200 9.93 -1.88 -16.91
CA TYR A 200 11.26 -2.28 -16.45
C TYR A 200 11.21 -2.70 -14.97
N GLU A 201 12.27 -3.33 -14.46
CA GLU A 201 12.35 -3.82 -13.08
C GLU A 201 11.94 -2.76 -12.03
N ARG A 202 12.32 -1.51 -12.26
CA ARG A 202 12.09 -0.37 -11.36
C ARG A 202 11.26 0.77 -11.97
N ALA A 203 10.54 0.52 -13.07
CA ALA A 203 9.77 1.57 -13.74
C ALA A 203 8.40 1.06 -14.24
N TRP A 204 7.39 1.88 -13.97
CA TRP A 204 6.02 1.71 -14.45
C TRP A 204 5.74 2.70 -15.58
N MET A 205 5.18 2.21 -16.67
CA MET A 205 4.68 3.03 -17.77
C MET A 205 3.18 3.21 -17.61
N ILE A 206 2.72 4.46 -17.59
CA ILE A 206 1.29 4.76 -17.68
C ILE A 206 0.84 4.46 -19.12
N HIS A 207 0.01 3.45 -19.29
CA HIS A 207 -0.53 3.07 -20.60
C HIS A 207 -1.65 4.04 -21.01
N HIS A 208 -2.54 4.37 -20.08
CA HIS A 208 -3.58 5.36 -20.32
C HIS A 208 -4.13 5.96 -19.03
N HIS A 209 -4.70 7.14 -19.20
CA HIS A 209 -5.48 7.85 -18.19
C HIS A 209 -6.81 8.27 -18.81
N ALA A 210 -7.89 8.10 -18.06
CA ALA A 210 -9.21 8.60 -18.38
C ALA A 210 -9.83 9.20 -17.12
N ALA A 211 -10.44 10.37 -17.24
CA ALA A 211 -11.07 11.06 -16.13
C ALA A 211 -12.33 11.79 -16.59
N LYS A 212 -13.33 11.82 -15.71
CA LYS A 212 -14.55 12.61 -15.87
C LYS A 212 -14.52 13.75 -14.85
N ALA A 213 -15.01 14.92 -15.25
CA ALA A 213 -15.11 16.05 -14.34
C ALA A 213 -16.01 15.69 -13.15
N MET A 214 -15.46 15.82 -11.94
CA MET A 214 -16.25 15.91 -10.71
C MET A 214 -16.43 17.40 -10.41
N LYS A 215 -17.63 17.83 -9.98
CA LYS A 215 -17.88 19.24 -9.60
C LYS A 215 -16.75 19.74 -8.69
N GLY A 216 -15.85 20.57 -9.22
CA GLY A 216 -14.71 21.16 -8.49
C GLY A 216 -13.43 20.31 -8.34
N LYS A 217 -13.32 19.07 -8.85
CA LYS A 217 -12.09 18.25 -8.79
C LYS A 217 -11.81 17.52 -10.10
N ARG A 218 -10.53 17.44 -10.49
CA ARG A 218 -10.05 16.58 -11.58
C ARG A 218 -9.50 15.28 -10.95
N PRO A 219 -10.16 14.13 -11.09
CA PRO A 219 -9.63 12.87 -10.59
C PRO A 219 -8.35 12.50 -11.36
N GLY A 220 -7.26 12.20 -10.66
CA GLY A 220 -6.03 11.69 -11.27
C GLY A 220 -5.03 12.73 -11.79
N LEU A 221 -5.09 13.99 -11.31
CA LEU A 221 -4.07 15.03 -11.50
C LEU A 221 -3.74 15.73 -10.17
#